data_AF-A0AAW4KZE9-F1
#
_entry.id   AF-A0AAW4KZE9-F1
#
_cell.length_a   1.000
_cell.length_b   1.000
_cell.length_c   1.000
_cell.angle_alpha   90.00
_cell.angle_beta   90.00
_cell.angle_gamma   90.00
#
_symmetry.space_group_name_H-M   'P 1'
#
loop_
_entity.id
_entity.type
_entity.pdbx_description
1 polymer ?
#
loop_
_entity_poly.entity_id
_entity_poly.type
_entity_poly.pdbx_seq_one_letter_code
_entity_poly.pdbx_strand_id
1 'polypeptide(L)'
;MEKEELLRKTEQAVSPFETENIVNFIKDLTFKSAMENPWIIGFFMVIFFYAVIKRSKPVLLFLFAAIAIMFLVRFTLQGAEGNELTLSSTLPFAFGGLAIGGVLIYFSFIKGD
;
A
#
# COMPACT_ATOMS: atom_id res chain seq x y z
N MET A 1 -22.61 -14.04 38.91
CA MET A 1 -21.44 -13.16 39.08
C MET A 1 -20.25 -13.62 38.24
N GLU A 2 -19.70 -14.84 38.39
CA GLU A 2 -18.59 -15.32 37.54
C GLU A 2 -18.88 -15.33 36.02
N LYS A 3 -20.09 -15.71 35.61
CA LYS A 3 -20.44 -15.80 34.18
C LYS A 3 -20.47 -14.45 33.47
N GLU A 4 -20.88 -13.38 34.15
CA GLU A 4 -20.91 -12.03 33.57
C GLU A 4 -19.51 -11.43 33.46
N GLU A 5 -18.61 -11.80 34.37
CA GLU A 5 -17.21 -11.39 34.34
C GLU A 5 -16.44 -12.08 33.20
N LEU A 6 -16.75 -13.37 32.93
CA LEU A 6 -16.23 -14.11 31.80
C LEU A 6 -16.73 -13.56 30.45
N LEU A 7 -18.01 -13.15 30.39
CA LEU A 7 -18.57 -12.51 29.19
C LEU A 7 -17.88 -11.18 28.90
N ARG A 8 -17.66 -10.32 29.91
CA ARG A 8 -16.94 -9.05 29.74
C ARG A 8 -15.48 -9.22 29.34
N LYS A 9 -14.78 -10.21 29.89
CA LYS A 9 -13.39 -10.51 29.49
C LYS A 9 -13.32 -11.05 28.06
N THR A 10 -14.31 -11.84 27.65
CA THR A 10 -14.40 -12.35 26.27
C THR A 10 -14.74 -11.21 25.31
N GLU A 11 -15.66 -10.32 25.68
CA GLU A 11 -16.01 -9.12 24.91
C GLU A 11 -14.81 -8.18 24.76
N GLN A 12 -14.05 -7.92 25.83
CA GLN A 12 -12.80 -7.14 25.75
C GLN A 12 -11.71 -7.82 24.93
N ALA A 13 -11.60 -9.14 24.98
CA ALA A 13 -10.60 -9.90 24.23
C ALA A 13 -10.96 -10.01 22.74
N VAL A 14 -12.25 -9.99 22.39
CA VAL A 14 -12.76 -10.18 21.02
C VAL A 14 -13.07 -8.86 20.32
N SER A 15 -13.35 -7.77 21.06
CA SER A 15 -13.52 -6.41 20.53
C SER A 15 -12.37 -5.91 19.61
N PRO A 16 -11.08 -6.20 19.87
CA PRO A 16 -10.01 -5.83 18.92
C PRO A 16 -10.00 -6.67 17.64
N PHE A 17 -10.71 -7.81 17.60
CA PHE A 17 -10.86 -8.67 16.43
C PHE A 17 -12.18 -8.46 15.69
N GLU A 18 -13.00 -7.50 16.13
CA GLU A 18 -14.11 -7.02 15.33
C GLU A 18 -13.54 -6.52 14.00
N THR A 19 -14.08 -7.03 12.90
CA THR A 19 -13.58 -6.79 11.56
C THR A 19 -13.36 -5.31 11.28
N GLU A 20 -14.17 -4.42 11.85
CA GLU A 20 -13.96 -2.96 11.79
C GLU A 20 -12.67 -2.50 12.44
N ASN A 21 -12.31 -3.00 13.63
CA ASN A 21 -11.06 -2.66 14.31
C ASN A 21 -9.83 -3.23 13.59
N ILE A 22 -9.91 -4.43 13.05
CA ILE A 22 -8.83 -4.99 12.21
C ILE A 22 -8.66 -4.14 10.94
N VAL A 23 -9.77 -3.76 10.30
CA VAL A 23 -9.76 -2.91 9.10
C VAL A 23 -9.21 -1.53 9.42
N ASN A 24 -9.59 -0.92 10.54
CA ASN A 24 -9.09 0.40 10.97
C ASN A 24 -7.61 0.34 11.37
N PHE A 25 -7.19 -0.72 12.06
CA PHE A 25 -5.78 -0.96 12.40
C PHE A 25 -4.92 -1.14 11.15
N ILE A 26 -5.36 -1.93 10.15
CA ILE A 26 -4.64 -2.09 8.87
C ILE A 26 -4.58 -0.75 8.11
N LYS A 27 -5.67 0.03 8.13
CA LYS A 27 -5.77 1.34 7.47
C LYS A 27 -4.79 2.36 8.05
N ASP A 28 -4.77 2.51 9.37
CA ASP A 28 -3.98 3.56 10.03
C ASP A 28 -2.48 3.24 10.12
N LEU A 29 -2.13 1.99 10.43
CA LEU A 29 -0.73 1.65 10.73
C LEU A 29 0.14 1.43 9.49
N THR A 30 -0.43 1.00 8.35
CA THR A 30 0.40 0.51 7.25
C THR A 30 0.43 1.43 6.03
N PHE A 31 -0.73 1.88 5.52
CA PHE A 31 -0.75 2.57 4.22
C PHE A 31 -0.48 4.07 4.32
N LYS A 32 -1.10 4.75 5.30
CA LYS A 32 -0.90 6.19 5.51
C LYS A 32 0.54 6.49 5.91
N SER A 33 1.00 5.81 6.96
CA SER A 33 2.38 5.91 7.45
C SER A 33 3.43 5.56 6.40
N ALA A 34 3.12 4.62 5.49
CA ALA A 34 4.06 4.27 4.43
C ALA A 34 4.13 5.32 3.31
N MET A 35 3.00 5.88 2.87
CA MET A 35 2.97 6.90 1.83
C MET A 35 3.50 8.25 2.30
N GLU A 36 3.27 8.60 3.56
CA GLU A 36 3.74 9.87 4.14
C GLU A 36 5.22 9.82 4.51
N ASN A 37 5.85 8.63 4.52
CA ASN A 37 7.26 8.46 4.85
C ASN A 37 8.17 8.63 3.60
N PRO A 38 8.99 9.70 3.52
CA PRO A 38 9.85 9.95 2.37
C PRO A 38 10.90 8.85 2.13
N TRP A 39 11.31 8.13 3.18
CA TRP A 39 12.29 7.07 3.08
C TRP A 39 11.77 5.89 2.26
N ILE A 40 10.46 5.62 2.30
CA ILE A 40 9.87 4.53 1.52
C ILE A 40 9.92 4.87 0.03
N ILE A 41 9.64 6.13 -0.34
CA ILE A 41 9.79 6.61 -1.72
C ILE A 41 11.25 6.44 -2.17
N GLY A 42 12.22 6.83 -1.33
CA GLY A 42 13.64 6.63 -1.61
C GLY A 42 14.00 5.16 -1.82
N PHE A 43 13.54 4.27 -0.95
CA PHE A 43 13.77 2.82 -1.06
C PHE A 43 13.16 2.23 -2.33
N PHE A 44 11.91 2.55 -2.64
CA PHE A 44 11.25 2.14 -3.89
C PHE A 44 12.01 2.64 -5.12
N MET A 45 12.52 3.87 -5.07
CA MET A 45 13.29 4.46 -6.16
C MET A 45 14.60 3.69 -6.39
N VAL A 46 15.33 3.32 -5.35
CA VAL A 46 16.55 2.49 -5.47
C VAL A 46 16.24 1.12 -6.10
N ILE A 47 15.20 0.44 -5.63
CA ILE A 47 14.79 -0.86 -6.20
C ILE A 47 14.38 -0.69 -7.66
N PHE A 48 13.63 0.36 -7.98
CA PHE A 48 13.22 0.66 -9.35
C PHE A 48 14.42 0.84 -10.27
N PHE A 49 15.39 1.70 -9.92
CA PHE A 49 16.59 1.89 -10.73
C PHE A 49 17.39 0.60 -10.89
N TYR A 50 17.55 -0.17 -9.81
CA TYR A 50 18.20 -1.48 -9.88
C TYR A 50 17.48 -2.43 -10.85
N ALA A 51 16.15 -2.50 -10.78
CA ALA A 51 15.33 -3.33 -11.65
C ALA A 51 15.39 -2.89 -13.11
N VAL A 52 15.45 -1.58 -13.39
CA VAL A 52 15.66 -1.01 -14.73
C VAL A 52 17.02 -1.43 -15.28
N ILE A 53 18.11 -1.24 -14.51
CA ILE A 53 19.48 -1.58 -14.93
C ILE A 53 19.60 -3.08 -15.21
N LYS A 54 19.10 -3.92 -14.31
CA LYS A 54 19.09 -5.37 -14.46
C LYS A 54 18.05 -5.87 -15.47
N ARG A 55 17.21 -4.97 -16.01
CA ARG A 55 16.07 -5.29 -16.88
C ARG A 55 15.17 -6.38 -16.32
N SER A 56 14.97 -6.39 -15.00
CA SER A 56 14.17 -7.40 -14.33
C SER A 56 12.68 -7.10 -14.47
N LYS A 57 12.08 -7.62 -15.56
CA LYS A 57 10.64 -7.60 -15.81
C LYS A 57 9.79 -8.01 -14.58
N PRO A 58 10.09 -9.11 -13.84
CA PRO A 58 9.25 -9.50 -12.70
C PRO A 58 9.32 -8.51 -11.53
N VAL A 59 10.48 -7.90 -11.27
CA VAL A 59 10.61 -6.90 -10.19
C VAL A 59 9.86 -5.62 -10.56
N LEU A 60 9.96 -5.18 -11.81
CA LEU A 60 9.21 -4.02 -12.29
C LEU A 60 7.69 -4.25 -12.25
N LEU A 61 7.23 -5.44 -12.64
CA LEU A 61 5.82 -5.82 -12.51
C LEU A 61 5.35 -5.86 -11.06
N PHE A 62 6.17 -6.39 -10.15
CA PHE A 62 5.87 -6.40 -8.73
C PHE A 62 5.74 -4.98 -8.17
N LEU A 63 6.69 -4.09 -8.50
CA LEU A 63 6.62 -2.68 -8.09
C LEU A 63 5.38 -1.98 -8.65
N PHE A 64 5.05 -2.23 -9.92
CA PHE A 64 3.84 -1.69 -10.54
C PHE A 64 2.57 -2.19 -9.84
N ALA A 65 2.49 -3.49 -9.57
CA ALA A 65 1.36 -4.11 -8.89
C ALA A 65 1.21 -3.59 -7.46
N ALA A 66 2.31 -3.42 -6.72
CA ALA A 66 2.30 -2.86 -5.37
C ALA A 66 1.70 -1.44 -5.36
N ILE A 67 2.13 -0.59 -6.30
CA ILE A 67 1.57 0.76 -6.46
C ILE A 67 0.10 0.70 -6.89
N ALA A 68 -0.27 -0.17 -7.82
CA ALA A 68 -1.65 -0.33 -8.27
C ALA A 68 -2.60 -0.79 -7.15
N ILE A 69 -2.19 -1.79 -6.36
CA ILE A 69 -2.94 -2.25 -5.18
C ILE A 69 -3.06 -1.12 -4.17
N MET A 70 -2.00 -0.37 -3.94
CA MET A 70 -2.01 0.79 -3.06
C MET A 70 -3.03 1.86 -3.50
N PHE A 71 -3.16 2.11 -4.81
CA PHE A 71 -4.23 2.96 -5.36
C PHE A 71 -5.61 2.34 -5.21
N LEU A 72 -5.78 1.04 -5.45
CA LEU A 72 -7.06 0.35 -5.23
C LEU A 72 -7.51 0.44 -3.78
N VAL A 73 -6.60 0.20 -2.83
CA VAL A 73 -6.85 0.33 -1.40
C VAL A 73 -7.25 1.77 -1.07
N ARG A 74 -6.53 2.76 -1.60
CA ARG A 74 -6.90 4.17 -1.45
C ARG A 74 -8.32 4.46 -1.94
N PHE A 75 -8.66 4.08 -3.17
CA PHE A 75 -9.97 4.39 -3.74
C PHE A 75 -11.12 3.57 -3.14
N THR A 76 -10.87 2.36 -2.64
CA THR A 76 -11.90 1.52 -2.02
C THR A 76 -12.13 1.85 -0.55
N LEU A 77 -11.11 2.31 0.17
CA LEU A 77 -11.19 2.59 1.61
C LEU A 77 -11.45 4.05 1.97
N GLN A 78 -11.38 4.98 1.00
CA GLN A 78 -11.71 6.40 1.18
C GLN A 78 -13.15 6.69 1.63
N GLY A 79 -14.04 5.69 1.68
CA GLY A 79 -15.38 5.81 2.26
C GLY A 79 -15.45 5.72 3.79
N ALA A 80 -14.33 5.48 4.49
CA ALA A 80 -14.26 5.48 5.95
C ALA A 80 -13.61 6.78 6.45
N GLU A 81 -14.40 7.61 7.12
CA GLU A 81 -14.01 8.93 7.63
C GLU A 81 -12.70 8.88 8.46
N GLY A 82 -11.73 9.76 8.14
CA GLY A 82 -10.50 9.96 8.93
C GLY A 82 -9.17 9.57 8.26
N ASN A 83 -9.18 8.79 7.18
CA ASN A 83 -7.97 8.34 6.49
C ASN A 83 -7.70 9.10 5.17
N GLU A 84 -7.80 10.42 5.20
CA GLU A 84 -7.51 11.25 4.02
C GLU A 84 -6.00 11.34 3.78
N LEU A 85 -5.49 10.46 2.92
CA LEU A 85 -4.17 10.61 2.32
C LEU A 85 -4.10 11.94 1.58
N THR A 86 -3.17 12.81 1.99
CA THR A 86 -2.95 14.09 1.32
C THR A 86 -2.60 13.90 -0.15
N LEU A 87 -3.09 14.80 -1.00
CA LEU A 87 -2.81 14.78 -2.45
C LEU A 87 -1.30 14.79 -2.72
N SER A 88 -0.54 15.53 -1.90
CA SER A 88 0.93 15.62 -1.95
C SER A 88 1.60 14.26 -1.72
N SER A 89 1.06 13.42 -0.85
CA SER A 89 1.65 12.10 -0.54
C SER A 89 1.30 11.06 -1.60
N THR A 90 0.22 11.28 -2.35
CA THR A 90 -0.22 10.36 -3.41
C THR A 90 0.50 10.63 -4.74
N LEU A 91 0.80 11.90 -5.04
CA LEU A 91 1.41 12.34 -6.29
C LEU A 91 2.72 11.59 -6.65
N PRO A 92 3.70 11.43 -5.75
CA PRO A 92 4.93 10.69 -6.04
C PRO A 92 4.69 9.25 -6.46
N PHE A 93 3.74 8.56 -5.83
CA PHE A 93 3.39 7.18 -6.18
C PHE A 93 2.62 7.09 -7.50
N ALA A 94 1.76 8.08 -7.82
CA ALA A 94 1.09 8.16 -9.11
C ALA A 94 2.10 8.29 -10.25
N PHE A 95 3.01 9.26 -10.15
CA PHE A 95 4.07 9.46 -11.13
C PHE A 95 5.03 8.27 -11.19
N GLY A 96 5.40 7.70 -10.03
CA GLY A 96 6.23 6.50 -9.95
C GLY A 96 5.59 5.30 -10.65
N GLY A 97 4.29 5.07 -10.42
CA GLY A 97 3.53 4.00 -11.08
C GLY A 97 3.47 4.17 -12.59
N LEU A 98 3.21 5.39 -13.07
CA LEU A 98 3.24 5.71 -14.51
C LEU A 98 4.64 5.52 -15.11
N ALA A 99 5.69 5.95 -14.41
CA ALA A 99 7.06 5.77 -14.84
C ALA A 99 7.43 4.28 -14.97
N ILE A 100 7.07 3.45 -13.98
CA ILE A 100 7.28 2.00 -14.03
C ILE A 100 6.49 1.39 -15.18
N GLY A 101 5.22 1.77 -15.36
CA GLY A 101 4.40 1.31 -16.47
C GLY A 101 5.01 1.65 -17.84
N GLY A 102 5.52 2.87 -18.00
CA GLY A 102 6.22 3.30 -19.21
C GLY A 102 7.48 2.46 -19.49
N VAL A 103 8.30 2.19 -18.46
CA VAL A 103 9.48 1.31 -18.59
C VAL A 103 9.06 -0.11 -18.96
N LEU A 104 8.01 -0.66 -18.35
CA LEU A 104 7.49 -1.99 -18.66
C LEU A 104 7.03 -2.09 -20.11
N ILE A 105 6.29 -1.08 -20.60
CA ILE A 105 5.89 -1.00 -22.01
C ILE A 105 7.13 -0.95 -22.91
N TYR A 106 8.12 -0.12 -22.57
CA TYR A 106 9.36 -0.02 -23.33
C TYR A 106 10.11 -1.36 -23.40
N PHE A 107 10.29 -2.07 -22.29
CA PHE A 107 10.95 -3.38 -22.27
C PHE A 107 10.13 -4.51 -22.88
N SER A 108 8.81 -4.39 -22.93
CA SER A 108 7.95 -5.45 -23.47
C SER A 108 7.73 -5.30 -24.98
N PHE A 109 7.61 -4.07 -25.49
CA PHE A 109 7.17 -3.81 -26.86
C PHE A 109 8.20 -3.10 -27.74
N ILE A 110 9.09 -2.26 -27.17
CA ILE A 110 10.02 -1.44 -27.97
C ILE A 110 11.41 -2.07 -27.99
N LYS A 111 11.92 -2.37 -26.81
CA LYS A 111 13.20 -3.04 -26.58
C LYS A 111 12.97 -4.49 -26.17
N GLY A 112 11.89 -5.10 -26.70
CA GLY A 112 11.66 -6.54 -26.57
C GLY A 112 12.95 -7.29 -26.89
N ASP A 113 13.16 -8.41 -26.19
CA ASP A 113 14.41 -9.18 -26.26
C ASP A 113 14.96 -9.31 -27.69
#